data_AF-A0A2W5SIR0-F1
#
_entry.id   AF-A0A2W5SIR0-F1
#
_cell.length_a   1.000
_cell.length_b   1.000
_cell.length_c   1.000
_cell.angle_alpha   90.00
_cell.angle_beta   90.00
_cell.angle_gamma   90.00
#
_symmetry.space_group_name_H-M   'P 1'
#
loop_
_entity.id
_entity.type
_entity.pdbx_description
1 polymer ?
#
loop_
_entity_poly.entity_id
_entity_poly.type
_entity_poly.pdbx_seq_one_letter_code
_entity_poly.pdbx_strand_id
1 'polypeptide(L)'
;MSISKERIERVVDLMAKAACKEYHHRIDVSVDAVDDPFLHVEVGMNVVMEDLEKAETDRRSHVAEIERKNREIADRAAMALRELSTPIISVWDGVLTLPIIGMVDTVRGAEMMEQLLARVA
;
A
#
# COMPACT_ATOMS: atom_id res chain seq x y z
N MET A 1 46.08 -5.52 -18.26
CA MET A 1 44.64 -5.34 -18.01
C MET A 1 44.49 -4.72 -16.62
N SER A 2 44.36 -3.39 -16.52
CA SER A 2 44.27 -2.71 -15.22
C SER A 2 42.96 -1.94 -15.17
N ILE A 3 42.14 -2.22 -14.17
CA ILE A 3 40.93 -1.43 -13.88
C ILE A 3 41.42 -0.09 -13.30
N SER A 4 40.94 1.03 -13.82
CA SER A 4 41.28 2.34 -13.26
C SER A 4 40.48 2.60 -11.98
N LYS A 5 41.08 3.32 -11.03
CA LYS A 5 40.44 3.69 -9.76
C LYS A 5 39.11 4.43 -9.97
N GLU A 6 39.07 5.32 -10.96
CA GLU A 6 37.87 6.09 -11.33
C GLU A 6 36.70 5.19 -11.75
N ARG A 7 36.97 4.08 -12.45
CA ARG A 7 35.93 3.13 -12.88
C ARG A 7 35.29 2.41 -11.70
N ILE A 8 36.12 2.02 -10.73
CA ILE A 8 35.66 1.41 -9.49
C ILE A 8 34.82 2.42 -8.70
N GLU A 9 35.27 3.68 -8.61
CA GLU A 9 34.54 4.73 -7.90
C GLU A 9 33.15 5.00 -8.52
N ARG A 10 33.02 5.00 -9.85
CA ARG A 10 31.71 5.12 -10.52
C ARG A 10 30.77 3.98 -10.19
N VAL A 11 31.27 2.75 -10.19
CA VAL A 11 30.47 1.57 -9.82
C VAL A 11 30.01 1.65 -8.37
N VAL A 12 30.91 2.03 -7.46
CA VAL A 12 30.57 2.17 -6.03
C VAL A 12 29.54 3.28 -5.82
N ASP A 13 29.69 4.42 -6.48
CA ASP A 13 28.71 5.52 -6.41
C ASP A 13 27.34 5.07 -6.95
N LEU A 14 27.30 4.36 -8.08
CA LEU A 14 26.07 3.80 -8.62
C LEU A 14 25.38 2.86 -7.62
N MET A 15 26.14 1.99 -6.95
CA MET A 15 25.62 1.09 -5.93
C MET A 15 25.09 1.84 -4.70
N ALA A 16 25.77 2.92 -4.28
CA ALA A 16 25.30 3.77 -3.19
C ALA A 16 23.98 4.46 -3.56
N LYS A 17 23.86 4.97 -4.80
CA LYS A 17 22.62 5.55 -5.32
C LYS A 17 21.49 4.53 -5.41
N ALA A 18 21.77 3.32 -5.87
CA ALA A 18 20.81 2.22 -5.87
C ALA A 18 20.29 1.92 -4.45
N ALA A 19 21.17 1.91 -3.44
CA ALA A 19 20.77 1.73 -2.04
C ALA A 19 19.84 2.85 -1.53
N CYS A 20 20.03 4.07 -2.02
CA CYS A 20 19.17 5.22 -1.75
C CYS A 20 17.90 5.29 -2.62
N LYS A 21 17.62 4.25 -3.43
CA LYS A 21 16.52 4.20 -4.41
C LYS A 21 16.60 5.26 -5.52
N GLU A 22 17.77 5.82 -5.76
CA GLU A 22 18.02 6.73 -6.88
C GLU A 22 18.36 5.93 -8.14
N TYR A 23 17.36 5.25 -8.70
CA TYR A 23 17.62 4.33 -9.81
C TYR A 23 17.84 5.01 -11.16
N HIS A 24 17.57 6.31 -11.34
CA HIS A 24 17.73 6.98 -12.64
C HIS A 24 19.20 7.22 -13.04
N HIS A 25 20.15 7.09 -12.11
CA HIS A 25 21.57 7.31 -12.42
C HIS A 25 22.13 6.18 -13.28
N ARG A 26 23.01 6.50 -14.23
CA ARG A 26 23.66 5.54 -15.14
C ARG A 26 25.16 5.87 -15.21
N ILE A 27 25.97 4.83 -15.28
CA ILE A 27 27.41 4.95 -15.57
C ILE A 27 27.55 5.32 -17.04
N ASP A 28 28.34 6.36 -17.33
CA ASP A 28 28.77 6.66 -18.69
C ASP A 28 29.90 5.70 -19.09
N VAL A 29 29.68 4.99 -20.19
CA VAL A 29 30.49 3.86 -20.62
C VAL A 29 31.22 4.25 -21.92
N SER A 30 32.55 4.34 -21.87
CA SER A 30 33.34 4.60 -23.08
C SER A 30 33.38 3.36 -23.96
N VAL A 31 32.96 3.52 -25.22
CA VAL A 31 32.86 2.44 -26.22
C VAL A 31 34.22 2.13 -26.88
N ASP A 32 35.24 2.94 -26.60
CA ASP A 32 36.55 2.87 -27.27
C ASP A 32 37.46 1.75 -26.73
N ALA A 33 37.05 1.09 -25.64
CA ALA A 33 37.82 0.03 -24.99
C ALA A 33 37.49 -1.34 -25.59
N VAL A 34 38.16 -1.69 -26.69
CA VAL A 34 38.09 -3.04 -27.28
C VAL A 34 38.71 -4.05 -26.31
N ASP A 35 37.97 -5.13 -26.01
CA ASP A 35 38.40 -6.24 -25.14
C ASP A 35 38.58 -5.86 -23.66
N ASP A 36 37.66 -5.05 -23.12
CA ASP A 36 37.63 -4.65 -21.72
C ASP A 36 36.59 -5.45 -20.90
N PRO A 37 37.01 -6.39 -20.04
CA PRO A 37 36.09 -7.18 -19.24
C PRO A 37 35.27 -6.37 -18.23
N PHE A 38 35.79 -5.22 -17.76
CA PHE A 38 35.07 -4.40 -16.79
C PHE A 38 33.96 -3.56 -17.44
N LEU A 39 34.04 -3.36 -18.77
CA LEU A 39 32.98 -2.72 -19.55
C LEU A 39 31.64 -3.46 -19.40
N HIS A 40 31.71 -4.79 -19.40
CA HIS A 40 30.55 -5.67 -19.25
C HIS A 40 29.87 -5.48 -17.89
N VAL A 41 30.66 -5.20 -16.85
CA VAL A 41 30.15 -4.92 -15.50
C VAL A 41 29.44 -3.56 -15.49
N GLU A 42 30.05 -2.51 -16.05
CA GLU A 42 29.44 -1.18 -16.11
C GLU A 42 28.11 -1.19 -16.91
N VAL A 43 28.09 -1.88 -18.05
CA VAL A 43 26.86 -2.08 -18.85
C VAL A 43 25.84 -2.91 -18.06
N GLY A 44 26.25 -4.01 -17.44
CA GLY A 44 25.39 -4.86 -16.63
C GLY A 44 24.75 -4.10 -15.46
N MET A 45 25.53 -3.24 -14.79
CA MET A 45 25.04 -2.36 -13.74
C MET A 45 23.96 -1.38 -14.24
N ASN A 46 24.14 -0.81 -15.44
CA ASN A 46 23.12 0.06 -16.03
C ASN A 46 21.81 -0.68 -16.32
N VAL A 47 21.89 -1.94 -16.78
CA VAL A 47 20.71 -2.80 -16.96
C VAL A 47 20.05 -3.10 -15.62
N VAL A 48 20.83 -3.45 -14.59
CA VAL A 48 20.31 -3.68 -13.23
C VAL A 48 19.60 -2.44 -12.69
N MET A 49 20.13 -1.24 -12.90
CA MET A 49 19.46 0.01 -12.49
C MET A 49 18.11 0.20 -13.19
N GLU A 50 18.01 -0.12 -14.47
CA GLU A 50 16.74 -0.08 -15.20
C GLU A 50 15.73 -1.10 -14.66
N ASP A 51 16.17 -2.32 -14.36
CA ASP A 51 15.30 -3.35 -13.79
C ASP A 51 14.81 -3.00 -12.38
N LEU A 52 15.68 -2.42 -11.55
CA LEU A 52 15.31 -1.92 -10.21
C LEU A 52 14.28 -0.78 -10.29
N GLU A 53 14.44 0.12 -11.24
CA GLU A 53 13.50 1.22 -11.49
C GLU A 53 12.10 0.71 -11.89
N LYS A 54 12.05 -0.29 -12.76
CA LYS A 54 10.80 -0.96 -13.17
C LYS A 54 10.17 -1.69 -11.99
N ALA A 55 10.94 -2.52 -11.29
CA ALA A 55 10.46 -3.31 -10.15
C ALA A 55 9.89 -2.43 -9.02
N GLU A 56 10.49 -1.28 -8.74
CA GLU A 56 9.98 -0.34 -7.75
C GLU A 56 8.63 0.27 -8.17
N THR A 57 8.50 0.62 -9.45
CA THR A 57 7.27 1.18 -10.02
C THR A 57 6.13 0.16 -9.95
N ASP A 58 6.40 -1.08 -10.37
CA ASP A 58 5.43 -2.17 -10.32
C ASP A 58 4.99 -2.46 -8.89
N ARG A 59 5.96 -2.59 -7.96
CA ARG A 59 5.69 -2.80 -6.55
C ARG A 59 4.83 -1.69 -5.96
N ARG A 60 5.12 -0.43 -6.29
CA ARG A 60 4.33 0.72 -5.83
C ARG A 60 2.88 0.64 -6.33
N SER A 61 2.67 0.23 -7.57
CA SER A 61 1.32 0.08 -8.15
C SER A 61 0.51 -1.01 -7.43
N HIS A 62 1.13 -2.16 -7.16
CA HIS A 62 0.49 -3.28 -6.46
C HIS A 62 0.13 -2.93 -5.02
N VAL A 63 1.02 -2.26 -4.29
CA VAL A 63 0.74 -1.80 -2.92
C VAL A 63 -0.44 -0.83 -2.92
N ALA A 64 -0.47 0.14 -3.84
CA ALA A 64 -1.58 1.09 -3.94
C ALA A 64 -2.91 0.40 -4.25
N GLU A 65 -2.91 -0.64 -5.10
CA GLU A 65 -4.12 -1.42 -5.41
C GLU A 65 -4.63 -2.22 -4.20
N ILE A 66 -3.72 -2.91 -3.50
CA ILE A 66 -4.06 -3.68 -2.29
C ILE A 66 -4.64 -2.77 -1.22
N GLU A 67 -3.99 -1.63 -0.97
CA GLU A 67 -4.49 -0.65 0.00
C GLU A 67 -5.87 -0.11 -0.37
N ARG A 68 -6.12 0.16 -1.67
CA ARG A 68 -7.45 0.59 -2.13
C ARG A 68 -8.50 -0.49 -1.86
N LYS A 69 -8.23 -1.74 -2.22
CA LYS A 69 -9.16 -2.87 -1.98
C LYS A 69 -9.42 -3.06 -0.48
N ASN A 70 -8.37 -2.97 0.34
CA ASN A 70 -8.50 -3.09 1.80
C ASN A 70 -9.37 -1.96 2.38
N ARG A 71 -9.22 -0.72 1.91
CA ARG A 71 -10.10 0.39 2.31
C ARG A 71 -11.55 0.13 1.92
N GLU A 72 -11.82 -0.29 0.68
CA GLU A 72 -13.18 -0.63 0.24
C GLU A 72 -13.82 -1.75 1.07
N ILE A 73 -13.05 -2.78 1.43
CA ILE A 73 -13.52 -3.87 2.30
C ILE A 73 -13.80 -3.35 3.71
N ALA A 74 -12.91 -2.54 4.28
CA ALA A 74 -13.07 -1.97 5.61
C ALA A 74 -14.32 -1.08 5.70
N ASP A 75 -14.57 -0.25 4.68
CA ASP A 75 -15.76 0.60 4.61
C ASP A 75 -17.05 -0.22 4.53
N ARG A 76 -17.07 -1.28 3.70
CA ARG A 76 -18.20 -2.21 3.63
C ARG A 76 -18.43 -2.96 4.93
N ALA A 77 -17.37 -3.41 5.59
CA ALA A 77 -17.45 -4.10 6.88
C ALA A 77 -17.98 -3.17 7.98
N ALA A 78 -17.55 -1.90 7.99
CA ALA A 78 -18.06 -0.89 8.91
C ALA A 78 -19.55 -0.60 8.68
N MET A 79 -20.00 -0.55 7.43
CA MET A 79 -21.41 -0.37 7.09
C MET A 79 -22.25 -1.58 7.53
N ALA A 80 -21.82 -2.80 7.22
CA ALA A 80 -22.50 -4.02 7.64
C ALA A 80 -22.56 -4.17 9.17
N LEU A 81 -21.49 -3.79 9.88
CA LEU A 81 -21.48 -3.79 11.35
C LEU A 81 -22.51 -2.81 11.93
N ARG A 82 -22.66 -1.62 11.34
CA ARG A 82 -23.71 -0.67 11.75
C ARG A 82 -25.10 -1.27 11.56
N GLU A 83 -25.36 -1.90 10.41
CA GLU A 83 -26.63 -2.58 10.13
C GLU A 83 -26.93 -3.74 11.10
N LEU A 84 -25.91 -4.49 11.53
CA LEU A 84 -26.05 -5.63 12.45
C LEU A 84 -26.12 -5.23 13.94
N SER A 85 -25.60 -4.06 14.30
CA SER A 85 -25.42 -3.66 15.72
C SER A 85 -26.64 -3.02 16.38
N THR A 86 -27.66 -2.60 15.61
CA THR A 86 -28.90 -2.00 16.14
C THR A 86 -30.15 -2.38 15.31
N PRO A 87 -30.55 -3.66 15.22
CA PRO A 87 -31.76 -4.00 14.48
C PRO A 87 -32.98 -3.82 15.38
N ILE A 88 -33.64 -2.66 15.35
CA ILE A 88 -35.02 -2.55 15.91
C ILE A 88 -35.96 -3.30 14.95
N ILE A 89 -36.56 -4.39 15.41
CA ILE A 89 -37.44 -5.25 14.61
C ILE A 89 -38.85 -5.21 15.23
N SER A 90 -39.88 -4.90 14.43
CA SER A 90 -41.29 -5.02 14.84
C SER A 90 -41.74 -6.47 14.68
N VAL A 91 -42.15 -7.12 15.78
CA VAL A 91 -42.48 -8.55 15.76
C VAL A 91 -43.98 -8.75 15.49
N TRP A 92 -44.86 -7.85 15.96
CA TRP A 92 -46.33 -7.89 15.81
C TRP A 92 -46.93 -6.46 15.80
N ASP A 93 -48.18 -6.28 15.33
CA ASP A 93 -48.88 -4.97 15.34
C ASP A 93 -48.91 -4.36 16.76
N GLY A 94 -48.29 -3.20 16.93
CA GLY A 94 -48.20 -2.50 18.21
C GLY A 94 -47.09 -2.99 19.16
N VAL A 95 -46.23 -3.94 18.76
CA VAL A 95 -45.12 -4.44 19.59
C VAL A 95 -43.77 -4.27 18.89
N LEU A 96 -42.94 -3.37 19.42
CA LEU A 96 -41.58 -3.11 18.95
C LEU A 96 -40.56 -3.87 19.81
N THR A 97 -39.56 -4.50 19.17
CA THR A 97 -38.45 -5.14 19.90
C THR A 97 -37.10 -4.57 19.47
N LEU A 98 -36.21 -4.41 20.44
CA LEU A 98 -34.84 -3.99 20.22
C LEU A 98 -33.90 -5.00 20.92
N PRO A 99 -33.27 -5.92 20.16
CA PRO A 99 -32.38 -6.92 20.71
C PRO A 99 -31.06 -6.24 21.14
N ILE A 100 -30.72 -6.40 22.41
CA ILE A 100 -29.50 -5.86 22.99
C ILE A 100 -28.46 -6.98 23.01
N ILE A 101 -27.36 -6.81 22.24
CA ILE A 101 -26.22 -7.73 22.27
C ILE A 101 -25.04 -7.02 22.94
N GLY A 102 -24.62 -7.51 24.12
CA GLY A 102 -23.54 -6.93 24.91
C GLY A 102 -23.99 -5.93 25.97
N MET A 103 -23.04 -5.19 26.56
CA MET A 103 -23.32 -4.18 27.59
C MET A 103 -23.86 -2.90 26.93
N VAL A 104 -24.90 -2.30 27.52
CA VAL A 104 -25.40 -0.98 27.15
C VAL A 104 -24.61 0.07 27.91
N ASP A 105 -23.88 0.91 27.20
CA ASP A 105 -23.30 2.13 27.75
C ASP A 105 -24.22 3.34 27.50
N THR A 106 -23.90 4.47 28.14
CA THR A 106 -24.72 5.68 28.08
C THR A 106 -24.87 6.25 26.66
N VAL A 107 -23.90 6.02 25.77
CA VAL A 107 -23.95 6.50 24.38
C VAL A 107 -24.91 5.65 23.58
N ARG A 108 -24.77 4.32 23.68
CA ARG A 108 -25.66 3.37 23.01
C ARG A 108 -27.10 3.52 23.46
N GLY A 109 -27.36 3.72 24.75
CA GLY A 109 -28.72 3.92 25.27
C GLY A 109 -29.43 5.15 24.67
N ALA A 110 -28.69 6.22 24.41
CA ALA A 110 -29.23 7.43 23.79
C ALA A 110 -29.58 7.21 22.31
N GLU A 111 -28.69 6.56 21.55
CA GLU A 111 -28.92 6.21 20.14
C GLU A 111 -30.12 5.27 19.99
N MET A 112 -30.27 4.30 20.89
CA MET A 112 -31.41 3.39 20.93
C MET A 112 -32.73 4.14 21.16
N MET A 113 -32.77 5.07 22.11
CA MET A 113 -33.97 5.89 22.40
C MET A 113 -34.37 6.75 21.21
N GLU A 114 -33.40 7.39 20.55
CA GLU A 114 -33.64 8.24 19.38
C GLU A 114 -34.28 7.43 18.24
N GLN A 115 -33.75 6.23 17.96
CA GLN A 115 -34.31 5.35 16.93
C GLN A 115 -35.71 4.81 17.29
N LEU A 116 -35.96 4.51 18.57
CA LEU A 116 -37.28 4.12 19.07
C LEU A 116 -38.31 5.24 18.87
N LEU A 117 -37.98 6.46 19.30
CA LEU A 117 -38.85 7.63 19.17
C LEU A 117 -39.15 7.95 17.70
N ALA A 118 -38.16 7.88 16.81
CA ALA A 118 -38.35 8.11 15.38
C ALA A 118 -39.28 7.10 14.69
N ARG A 119 -39.52 5.92 15.29
CA ARG A 119 -40.37 4.87 14.73
C ARG A 119 -41.81 4.87 15.25
N VAL A 120 -42.07 5.50 16.40
CA VAL A 120 -43.40 5.61 17.00
C VAL A 120 -44.02 7.00 16.90
N ALA A 121 -43.24 8.00 16.45
CA ALA A 121 -43.73 9.32 16.05
C ALA A 121 -44.41 9.25 14.68
#